data_AF-D3PWA8-F1
#
_entry.id   AF-D3PWA8-F1
#
_cell.length_a   1.000
_cell.length_b   1.000
_cell.length_c   1.000
_cell.angle_alpha   90.00
_cell.angle_beta   90.00
_cell.angle_gamma   90.00
#
_symmetry.space_group_name_H-M   'P 1'
#
loop_
_entity.id
_entity.type
_entity.pdbx_description
1 polymer ?
#
loop_
_entity_poly.entity_id
_entity_poly.type
_entity_poly.pdbx_seq_one_letter_code
_entity_poly.pdbx_strand_id
1 'polypeptide(L)'
;MTFVRGFTFPDGVHCFDATLVFDQARQIIVDYLGTHQHLAAELHLRVDDEGALSIRSGRQLFLEGPVDIRLPGILTGTARVRESFDDRTGRFGIEVRVANPVLGPLFAYRGSFTTEYVRLDEHPVPARVKPRREESRGTG
;
A
#
# COMPACT_ATOMS: atom_id res chain seq x y z
N MET A 1 -7.31 -8.36 -2.96
CA MET A 1 -6.09 -9.02 -2.45
C MET A 1 -5.74 -8.37 -1.12
N THR A 2 -5.48 -9.13 -0.06
CA THR A 2 -5.12 -8.56 1.25
C THR A 2 -3.61 -8.56 1.40
N PHE A 3 -3.05 -7.43 1.82
CA PHE A 3 -1.62 -7.27 2.04
C PHE A 3 -1.38 -6.82 3.48
N VAL A 4 -0.54 -7.56 4.20
CA VAL A 4 -0.14 -7.21 5.56
C VAL A 4 1.36 -7.03 5.58
N ARG A 5 1.81 -5.84 5.95
CA ARG A 5 3.23 -5.53 6.09
C ARG A 5 3.57 -5.29 7.55
N GLY A 6 4.35 -6.20 8.13
CA GLY A 6 4.93 -5.99 9.46
C GLY A 6 6.27 -5.27 9.35
N PHE A 7 6.45 -4.22 10.14
CA PHE A 7 7.74 -3.56 10.35
C PHE A 7 8.20 -3.85 11.78
N THR A 8 9.38 -4.44 11.92
CA THR A 8 9.98 -4.67 13.25
C THR A 8 10.86 -3.48 13.60
N PHE A 9 10.51 -2.78 14.67
CA PHE A 9 11.28 -1.71 15.29
C PHE A 9 11.76 -2.16 16.68
N PRO A 10 12.75 -1.49 17.29
CA PRO A 10 13.26 -1.87 18.62
C PRO A 10 12.19 -1.90 19.72
N ASP A 11 11.12 -1.12 19.56
CA ASP A 11 9.99 -0.98 20.48
C ASP A 11 8.81 -1.90 20.15
N GLY A 12 8.82 -2.61 19.02
CA GLY A 12 7.79 -3.60 18.70
C GLY A 12 7.60 -3.87 17.21
N VAL A 13 6.66 -4.76 16.90
CA VAL A 13 6.21 -5.02 15.53
C VAL A 13 5.00 -4.15 15.23
N HIS A 14 5.14 -3.28 14.24
CA HIS A 14 4.06 -2.43 13.74
C HIS A 14 3.52 -3.01 12.45
N CYS A 15 2.26 -3.44 12.45
CA CYS A 15 1.59 -3.92 11.26
C CYS A 15 0.91 -2.77 10.53
N PHE A 16 1.12 -2.74 9.23
CA PHE A 16 0.39 -1.92 8.28
C PHE A 16 -0.55 -2.84 7.49
N ASP A 17 -1.83 -2.79 7.86
CA ASP A 17 -2.88 -3.55 7.20
C ASP A 17 -3.43 -2.73 6.03
N ALA A 18 -3.38 -3.34 4.84
CA ALA A 18 -3.84 -2.74 3.60
C ALA A 18 -4.70 -3.74 2.81
N THR A 19 -5.80 -3.28 2.24
CA THR A 19 -6.58 -4.08 1.28
C THR A 19 -6.50 -3.42 -0.08
N LEU A 20 -5.93 -4.14 -1.05
CA LEU A 20 -5.77 -3.68 -2.41
C LEU A 20 -6.87 -4.28 -3.29
N VAL A 21 -7.67 -3.41 -3.90
CA VAL A 21 -8.74 -3.78 -4.84
C VAL A 21 -8.40 -3.17 -6.19
N PHE A 22 -8.48 -3.97 -7.26
CA PHE A 22 -8.28 -3.46 -8.61
C PHE A 22 -9.61 -2.98 -9.18
N ASP A 23 -9.69 -1.69 -9.50
CA ASP A 23 -10.84 -1.11 -10.20
C ASP A 23 -10.61 -1.23 -11.70
N GLN A 24 -11.34 -2.18 -12.32
CA GLN A 24 -11.22 -2.46 -13.76
C GLN A 24 -11.72 -1.31 -14.62
N ALA A 25 -12.76 -0.58 -14.20
CA ALA A 25 -13.32 0.51 -14.99
C ALA A 25 -12.33 1.68 -15.07
N ARG A 26 -11.61 1.94 -13.98
CA ARG A 26 -10.67 3.07 -13.85
C ARG A 26 -9.21 2.69 -14.11
N GLN A 27 -8.91 1.39 -14.20
CA GLN A 27 -7.55 0.85 -14.37
C GLN A 27 -6.59 1.36 -13.27
N ILE A 28 -7.05 1.33 -12.02
CA ILE A 28 -6.27 1.73 -10.83
C ILE A 28 -6.39 0.68 -9.74
N ILE A 29 -5.44 0.70 -8.80
CA ILE A 29 -5.59 -0.03 -7.54
C ILE A 29 -6.12 0.95 -6.49
N VAL A 30 -7.10 0.51 -5.70
CA VAL A 30 -7.58 1.23 -4.52
C VAL A 30 -7.00 0.55 -3.28
N ASP A 31 -6.29 1.34 -2.48
CA ASP A 31 -5.63 0.91 -1.26
C ASP A 31 -6.40 1.40 -0.04
N TYR A 32 -7.07 0.47 0.65
CA TYR A 32 -7.77 0.73 1.89
C TYR A 32 -6.81 0.55 3.07
N LEU A 33 -6.49 1.66 3.73
CA LEU A 33 -5.44 1.79 4.72
C LEU A 33 -5.99 1.70 6.15
N GLY A 34 -5.28 0.94 6.98
CA GLY A 34 -5.52 0.83 8.41
C GLY A 34 -6.48 -0.29 8.79
N THR A 35 -6.45 -0.68 10.07
CA THR A 35 -7.27 -1.77 10.64
C THR A 35 -8.77 -1.56 10.52
N HIS A 36 -9.21 -0.33 10.28
CA HIS A 36 -10.61 0.06 10.11
C HIS A 36 -10.90 0.66 8.71
N GLN A 37 -9.93 0.64 7.79
CA GLN A 37 -10.09 1.10 6.39
C GLN A 37 -10.59 2.56 6.24
N HIS A 38 -10.30 3.44 7.19
CA HIS A 38 -10.77 4.84 7.18
C HIS A 38 -10.18 5.70 6.06
N LEU A 39 -9.22 5.19 5.30
CA LEU A 39 -8.60 5.93 4.21
C LEU A 39 -8.47 5.04 2.99
N ALA A 40 -9.04 5.45 1.87
CA ALA A 40 -8.84 4.82 0.58
C ALA A 40 -7.95 5.72 -0.29
N ALA A 41 -6.84 5.18 -0.79
CA ALA A 41 -5.92 5.86 -1.69
C ALA A 41 -5.96 5.20 -3.06
N GLU A 42 -6.15 6.01 -4.11
CA GLU A 42 -5.93 5.54 -5.48
C GLU A 42 -4.43 5.34 -5.70
N LEU A 43 -4.05 4.24 -6.33
CA LEU A 43 -2.68 3.92 -6.71
C LEU A 43 -2.61 3.79 -8.22
N HIS A 44 -1.78 4.64 -8.84
CA HIS A 44 -1.48 4.60 -10.26
C HIS A 44 -0.16 3.89 -10.47
N LEU A 45 -0.21 2.76 -11.19
CA LEU A 45 0.93 1.93 -11.48
C LEU A 45 1.40 2.20 -12.91
N ARG A 46 2.73 2.30 -13.08
CA ARG A 46 3.39 2.41 -14.38
C ARG A 46 4.74 1.73 -14.34
N VAL A 47 5.23 1.28 -15.48
CA VAL A 47 6.64 0.94 -15.63
C VAL A 47 7.36 2.22 -16.07
N ASP A 48 8.47 2.57 -15.41
CA ASP A 48 9.30 3.70 -15.80
C ASP A 48 10.23 3.34 -16.98
N ASP A 49 10.95 4.34 -17.49
CA ASP A 49 11.79 4.19 -18.68
C ASP A 49 12.96 3.22 -18.45
N GLU A 50 13.32 2.95 -17.19
CA GLU A 50 14.34 2.00 -16.80
C GLU A 50 13.77 0.61 -16.46
N GLY A 51 12.47 0.36 -16.70
CA GLY A 51 11.83 -0.93 -16.48
C GLY A 51 11.44 -1.20 -15.02
N ALA A 52 11.51 -0.21 -14.13
CA ALA A 52 11.08 -0.36 -12.74
C ALA A 52 9.58 -0.08 -12.59
N LEU A 53 8.94 -0.77 -11.65
CA LEU A 53 7.57 -0.49 -11.25
C LEU A 53 7.53 0.83 -10.45
N SER A 54 6.81 1.82 -10.96
CA SER A 54 6.51 3.06 -10.27
C SER A 54 5.04 3.08 -9.83
N ILE A 55 4.81 3.36 -8.55
CA ILE A 55 3.49 3.53 -7.97
C ILE A 55 3.38 4.95 -7.44
N ARG A 56 2.29 5.64 -7.79
CA ARG A 56 2.00 6.98 -7.28
C ARG A 56 0.61 7.01 -6.68
N SER A 57 0.49 7.55 -5.47
CA SER A 57 -0.82 7.79 -4.87
C SER A 57 -1.54 8.94 -5.60
N GLY A 58 -2.80 8.71 -5.97
CA GLY A 58 -3.71 9.69 -6.52
C GLY A 58 -4.62 10.28 -5.44
N ARG A 59 -5.92 10.30 -5.72
CA ARG A 59 -6.92 10.85 -4.78
C ARG A 59 -6.97 10.00 -3.51
N GLN A 60 -7.23 10.65 -2.38
CA GLN A 60 -7.45 10.00 -1.10
C GLN A 60 -8.84 10.38 -0.57
N LEU A 61 -9.55 9.38 -0.06
CA LEU A 61 -10.90 9.48 0.48
C LEU A 61 -10.86 9.01 1.93
N PHE A 62 -11.40 9.81 2.83
CA PHE A 62 -11.61 9.40 4.21
C PHE A 62 -13.01 8.80 4.35
N LEU A 63 -13.05 7.60 4.93
CA LEU A 63 -14.22 6.75 5.05
C LEU A 63 -14.55 6.61 6.55
N GLU A 64 -15.46 7.44 7.06
CA GLU A 64 -15.94 7.36 8.44
C GLU A 64 -17.46 7.30 8.47
N GLY A 65 -18.01 6.14 8.87
CA GLY A 65 -19.45 5.90 8.86
C GLY A 65 -20.04 5.88 7.44
N PRO A 66 -21.27 6.37 7.22
CA PRO A 66 -21.91 6.39 5.89
C PRO A 66 -21.43 7.55 4.99
N VAL A 67 -20.45 8.34 5.43
CA VAL A 67 -20.03 9.58 4.76
C VAL A 67 -18.64 9.42 4.17
N ASP A 68 -18.55 9.61 2.84
CA ASP A 68 -17.28 9.66 2.11
C ASP A 68 -16.79 11.11 2.03
N ILE A 69 -15.77 11.46 2.82
CA ILE A 69 -15.19 12.80 2.81
C ILE A 69 -13.91 12.78 1.97
N ARG A 70 -13.89 13.55 0.88
CA ARG A 70 -12.65 13.79 0.14
C ARG A 70 -11.71 14.62 1.01
N LEU A 71 -10.57 14.06 1.41
CA LEU A 71 -9.59 14.83 2.17
C LEU A 71 -8.96 15.91 1.28
N PRO A 72 -8.94 17.18 1.73
CA PRO A 72 -8.21 18.22 1.03
C PRO A 72 -6.71 17.88 1.02
N GLY A 73 -6.03 18.22 -0.08
CA GLY A 73 -4.62 17.85 -0.31
C GLY A 73 -3.63 18.31 0.77
N ILE A 74 -4.02 19.30 1.57
CA ILE A 74 -3.26 19.81 2.72
C ILE A 74 -3.19 18.77 3.86
N LEU A 75 -4.18 17.88 3.96
CA LEU A 75 -4.27 16.83 4.98
C LEU A 75 -3.75 15.47 4.49
N THR A 76 -3.34 15.36 3.23
CA THR A 76 -2.95 14.08 2.62
C THR A 76 -1.45 14.01 2.33
N GLY A 77 -0.85 12.83 2.52
CA GLY A 77 0.52 12.55 2.11
C GLY A 77 0.53 11.92 0.73
N THR A 78 1.24 12.50 -0.24
CA THR A 78 1.47 11.90 -1.55
C THR A 78 2.60 10.88 -1.46
N ALA A 79 2.30 9.63 -1.75
CA ALA A 79 3.26 8.53 -1.80
C ALA A 79 3.77 8.29 -3.22
N ARG A 80 5.08 8.05 -3.32
CA ARG A 80 5.75 7.52 -4.50
C ARG A 80 6.56 6.30 -4.09
N VAL A 81 6.35 5.20 -4.81
CA VAL A 81 7.12 3.97 -4.67
C VAL A 81 7.79 3.69 -6.01
N ARG A 82 9.04 3.24 -5.94
CA ARG A 82 9.76 2.69 -7.08
C ARG A 82 10.35 1.35 -6.67
N GLU A 83 10.05 0.31 -7.44
CA GLU A 83 10.54 -1.05 -7.22
C GLU A 83 11.20 -1.57 -8.49
N SER A 84 12.43 -2.06 -8.37
CA SER A 84 13.23 -2.57 -9.49
C SER A 84 13.87 -3.88 -9.11
N PHE A 85 14.04 -4.79 -10.07
CA PHE A 85 14.79 -6.03 -9.85
C PHE A 85 16.23 -5.89 -10.30
N ASP A 86 17.19 -6.35 -9.49
CA ASP A 86 18.61 -6.43 -9.84
C ASP A 86 19.00 -7.89 -10.09
N ASP A 87 19.15 -8.25 -11.37
CA ASP A 87 19.50 -9.61 -11.82
C ASP A 87 20.84 -10.10 -11.25
N ARG A 88 21.79 -9.19 -11.00
CA ARG A 88 23.11 -9.55 -10.48
C ARG A 88 23.07 -10.00 -9.03
N THR A 89 22.13 -9.45 -8.25
CA THR A 89 21.99 -9.76 -6.82
C THR A 89 20.77 -10.62 -6.51
N GLY A 90 19.86 -10.81 -7.47
CA GLY A 90 18.61 -11.56 -7.29
C GLY A 90 17.66 -10.91 -6.30
N ARG A 91 17.70 -9.58 -6.17
CA ARG A 91 16.95 -8.82 -5.14
C ARG A 91 16.09 -7.73 -5.76
N PHE A 92 14.98 -7.45 -5.11
CA PHE A 92 14.17 -6.26 -5.39
C PHE A 92 14.75 -5.07 -4.63
N GLY A 93 15.05 -3.99 -5.32
CA GLY A 93 15.27 -2.67 -4.74
C GLY A 93 13.94 -1.97 -4.54
N ILE A 94 13.78 -1.28 -3.42
CA ILE A 94 12.59 -0.47 -3.11
C ILE A 94 13.01 0.92 -2.65
N GLU A 95 12.31 1.92 -3.18
CA GLU A 95 12.40 3.29 -2.73
C GLU A 95 10.99 3.83 -2.48
N VAL A 96 10.77 4.37 -1.29
CA VAL A 96 9.50 4.98 -0.91
C VAL A 96 9.75 6.39 -0.42
N ARG A 97 8.92 7.31 -0.91
CA ARG A 97 8.88 8.69 -0.44
C ARG A 97 7.43 9.11 -0.25
N VAL A 98 7.13 9.66 0.92
CA VAL A 98 5.84 10.26 1.23
C VAL A 98 6.06 11.72 1.63
N ALA A 99 5.33 12.62 0.98
CA ALA A 99 5.42 14.05 1.21
C ALA A 99 4.03 14.69 1.25
N ASN A 100 3.86 15.66 2.13
CA ASN A 100 2.69 16.52 2.16
C ASN A 100 2.98 17.81 1.38
N PRO A 101 2.03 18.36 0.61
CA PRO A 101 2.23 19.59 -0.16
C PRO A 101 2.60 20.82 0.67
N VAL A 102 2.22 20.86 1.95
CA VAL A 102 2.45 22.00 2.86
C VAL A 102 3.59 21.72 3.84
N LEU A 103 3.58 20.54 4.48
CA LEU A 103 4.58 20.18 5.49
C LEU A 103 5.90 19.66 4.89
N GLY A 104 5.94 19.36 3.59
CA GLY A 104 7.11 18.78 2.94
C GLY A 104 7.24 17.27 3.19
N PRO A 105 8.45 16.71 3.17
CA PRO A 105 8.66 15.26 3.34
C PRO A 105 8.16 14.76 4.70
N LEU A 106 7.30 13.75 4.69
CA LEU A 106 6.77 13.10 5.90
C LEU A 106 7.64 11.91 6.30
N PHE A 107 7.94 11.02 5.36
CA PHE A 107 8.89 9.93 5.56
C PHE A 107 9.41 9.38 4.25
N ALA A 108 10.57 8.72 4.30
CA ALA A 108 11.14 8.01 3.16
C ALA A 108 11.97 6.83 3.66
N TYR A 109 12.07 5.80 2.83
CA TYR A 109 13.04 4.73 3.05
C TYR A 109 13.51 4.15 1.71
N ARG A 110 14.70 3.57 1.73
CA ARG A 110 15.28 2.82 0.62
C ARG A 110 15.85 1.52 1.16
N GLY A 111 15.70 0.45 0.41
CA GLY A 111 16.25 -0.84 0.80
C GLY A 111 16.16 -1.88 -0.31
N SER A 112 16.37 -3.12 0.08
CA SER A 112 16.18 -4.27 -0.80
C SER A 112 15.54 -5.43 -0.07
N PHE A 113 14.80 -6.27 -0.78
CA PHE A 113 14.16 -7.44 -0.22
C PHE A 113 14.17 -8.62 -1.21
N THR A 114 13.85 -9.80 -0.70
CA THR A 114 13.58 -11.01 -1.46
C THR A 114 12.16 -11.47 -1.12
N THR A 115 11.54 -12.24 -2.02
CA THR A 115 10.18 -12.75 -1.83
C THR A 115 10.18 -14.27 -1.90
N GLU A 116 9.42 -14.89 -1.00
CA GLU A 116 9.10 -16.31 -1.03
C GLU A 116 7.58 -16.47 -1.20
N TYR A 117 7.17 -17.41 -2.04
CA TYR A 117 5.75 -17.70 -2.29
C TYR A 117 5.40 -19.04 -1.65
N VAL A 118 4.59 -19.00 -0.60
CA VAL A 118 4.14 -20.20 0.13
C VAL A 118 2.76 -20.62 -0.37
N ARG A 119 2.54 -21.92 -0.56
CA ARG A 119 1.23 -22.45 -0.94
C ARG A 119 0.31 -22.59 0.28
N LEU A 120 -0.94 -22.19 0.11
CA LEU A 120 -1.92 -22.06 1.21
C LEU A 120 -2.59 -23.37 1.63
N ASP A 121 -2.46 -24.42 0.83
CA ASP A 121 -2.90 -25.78 1.15
C ASP A 121 -2.07 -26.41 2.28
N GLU A 122 -0.79 -26.05 2.37
CA GLU A 122 0.13 -26.55 3.40
C GLU A 122 0.21 -25.65 4.64
N HIS A 123 -0.08 -24.35 4.50
CA HIS A 123 0.05 -23.35 5.57
C HIS A 123 -1.20 -22.45 5.63
N PRO A 124 -2.12 -22.64 6.59
CA PRO A 124 -3.29 -21.79 6.71
C PRO A 124 -2.88 -20.34 7.01
N VAL A 125 -3.55 -19.38 6.35
CA VAL A 125 -3.29 -17.94 6.55
C VAL A 125 -3.39 -17.60 8.05
N PRO A 126 -2.31 -17.09 8.68
CA PRO A 126 -2.33 -16.77 10.09
C PRO A 126 -3.47 -15.81 10.43
N ALA A 127 -4.20 -16.05 11.52
CA ALA A 127 -5.37 -15.25 11.89
C ALA A 127 -5.06 -13.74 12.03
N ARG A 128 -3.81 -13.39 12.38
CA ARG A 128 -3.31 -12.00 12.46
C ARG A 128 -3.27 -11.25 11.11
N VAL A 129 -3.35 -11.98 10.00
CA VAL A 129 -3.25 -11.44 8.62
C VAL A 129 -4.64 -11.21 8.02
N LYS A 130 -5.70 -11.73 8.66
CA LYS A 130 -7.07 -11.54 8.20
C LYS A 130 -7.55 -10.13 8.59
N PRO A 131 -8.17 -9.38 7.66
CA PRO A 131 -8.73 -8.07 7.99
C PRO A 131 -9.80 -8.24 9.07
N ARG A 132 -9.79 -7.37 10.09
CA ARG A 132 -10.74 -7.44 11.22
C ARG A 132 -12.17 -7.08 10.80
N ARG A 133 -12.33 -6.35 9.70
CA ARG A 133 -13.59 -6.00 9.04
C ARG A 133 -13.30 -5.75 7.56
N GLU A 134 -14.14 -6.28 6.69
CA GLU A 134 -14.11 -6.01 5.25
C GLU A 134 -15.17 -4.94 4.93
N GLU A 135 -14.79 -3.87 4.24
CA GLU A 135 -15.77 -2.96 3.63
C GLU A 135 -16.56 -3.70 2.54
N SER A 136 -17.88 -3.73 2.69
CA SER A 136 -18.81 -4.49 1.83
C SER A 136 -18.88 -3.97 0.39
N ARG A 137 -18.27 -2.82 0.11
CA ARG A 137 -18.20 -2.19 -1.21
C ARG A 137 -17.01 -2.66 -2.04
N GLY A 138 -16.08 -3.42 -1.47
CA GLY A 138 -14.91 -3.99 -2.15
C GLY A 138 -15.19 -5.27 -2.96
N THR A 139 -16.45 -5.70 -3.06
CA THR A 139 -16.85 -6.99 -3.67
C THR A 139 -17.60 -6.82 -5.00
N GLY A 140 -17.47 -5.67 -5.67
CA GLY A 140 -18.08 -5.40 -6.97
C GLY A 140 -17.13 -5.64 -8.13
#